data_AF-A0A928WVX3-F1
#
_entry.id   AF-A0A928WVX3-F1
#
_cell.length_a   1.000
_cell.length_b   1.000
_cell.length_c   1.000
_cell.angle_alpha   90.00
_cell.angle_beta   90.00
_cell.angle_gamma   90.00
#
_symmetry.space_group_name_H-M   'P 1'
#
loop_
_entity.id
_entity.type
_entity.pdbx_description
1 polymer ?
#
loop_
_entity_poly.entity_id
_entity_poly.type
_entity_poly.pdbx_seq_one_letter_code
_entity_poly.pdbx_strand_id
1 'polypeptide(L)'
;MIDQLTVTLAIPIVKVILDKLYEGAGSKLGEKAVELAAVHIQKLGQIVWNRCFKGRPGSDEVLVAAAEGVEPALQQMRDSLLFELEKPDFINMVEPIVQEIHRTIVQVDNTSARNLQQNFGGQGLQVNNPNSQVVQAGDNNTFTFNTYNTQSDD
;
A
#
# COMPACT_ATOMS: atom_id res chain seq x y z
N MET A 1 -18.44 20.55 7.70
CA MET A 1 -17.81 20.64 6.37
C MET A 1 -16.36 20.24 6.52
N ILE A 2 -16.04 19.02 6.10
CA ILE A 2 -14.66 18.54 6.09
C ILE A 2 -13.94 19.18 4.90
N ASP A 3 -13.13 20.20 5.17
CA ASP A 3 -12.35 20.90 4.14
C ASP A 3 -11.02 20.19 3.83
N GLN A 4 -10.45 19.52 4.83
CA GLN A 4 -9.24 18.71 4.69
C GLN A 4 -9.43 17.36 5.41
N LEU A 5 -9.26 16.26 4.67
CA LEU A 5 -9.27 14.93 5.27
C LEU A 5 -8.02 14.72 6.12
N THR A 6 -8.21 14.15 7.30
CA THR A 6 -7.14 13.54 8.07
C THR A 6 -6.77 12.18 7.46
N VAL A 7 -5.58 11.68 7.77
CA VAL A 7 -5.14 10.34 7.33
C VAL A 7 -6.15 9.28 7.81
N THR A 8 -6.63 9.38 9.06
CA THR A 8 -7.61 8.46 9.64
C THR A 8 -8.90 8.38 8.84
N LEU A 9 -9.45 9.54 8.46
CA LEU A 9 -10.67 9.59 7.65
C LEU A 9 -10.44 9.09 6.21
N ALA A 10 -9.20 9.18 5.71
CA ALA A 10 -8.84 8.71 4.38
C ALA A 10 -8.64 7.19 4.30
N ILE A 11 -8.27 6.53 5.41
CA ILE A 11 -8.04 5.08 5.46
C ILE A 11 -9.20 4.26 4.87
N PRO A 12 -10.47 4.41 5.28
CA PRO A 12 -11.56 3.57 4.76
C PRO A 12 -11.75 3.76 3.25
N ILE A 13 -11.59 4.99 2.75
CA ILE A 13 -11.60 5.28 1.30
C ILE A 13 -10.48 4.53 0.59
N VAL A 14 -9.25 4.68 1.08
CA VAL A 14 -8.06 4.08 0.45
C VAL A 14 -8.12 2.56 0.46
N LYS A 15 -8.64 1.94 1.53
CA LYS A 15 -8.83 0.48 1.62
C LYS A 15 -9.75 -0.03 0.51
N VAL A 16 -10.89 0.62 0.28
CA VAL A 16 -11.82 0.22 -0.79
C VAL A 16 -11.18 0.34 -2.17
N ILE A 17 -10.41 1.40 -2.43
CA ILE A 17 -9.75 1.60 -3.73
C ILE A 17 -8.64 0.57 -3.92
N LEU A 18 -7.84 0.32 -2.88
CA LEU A 18 -6.81 -0.71 -2.88
C LEU A 18 -7.43 -2.08 -3.18
N ASP A 19 -8.47 -2.49 -2.47
CA ASP A 19 -9.11 -3.79 -2.70
C ASP A 19 -9.75 -3.90 -4.09
N LYS A 20 -10.19 -2.79 -4.68
CA LYS A 20 -10.72 -2.76 -6.04
C LYS A 20 -9.63 -2.93 -7.12
N LEU A 21 -8.46 -2.34 -6.93
CA LEU A 21 -7.35 -2.39 -7.91
C LEU A 21 -6.37 -3.56 -7.67
N TYR A 22 -6.22 -3.96 -6.40
CA TYR A 22 -5.32 -5.00 -5.91
C TYR A 22 -6.06 -5.82 -4.87
N GLU A 23 -6.63 -6.95 -5.28
CA GLU A 23 -7.47 -7.79 -4.42
C GLU A 23 -6.79 -8.11 -3.08
N GLY A 24 -7.44 -7.71 -1.97
CA GLY A 24 -6.96 -7.93 -0.61
C GLY A 24 -5.86 -6.97 -0.12
N ALA A 25 -5.41 -6.01 -0.93
CA ALA A 25 -4.38 -5.05 -0.52
C ALA A 25 -4.86 -4.05 0.53
N GLY A 26 -6.16 -3.72 0.57
CA GLY A 26 -6.75 -2.84 1.58
C GLY A 26 -6.65 -3.43 2.99
N SER A 27 -6.72 -4.76 3.10
CA SER A 27 -6.53 -5.48 4.38
C SER A 27 -5.09 -5.46 4.86
N LYS A 28 -4.13 -5.27 3.96
CA LYS A 28 -2.69 -5.18 4.25
C LYS A 28 -2.23 -3.76 4.59
N LEU A 29 -3.12 -2.78 4.54
CA LEU A 29 -2.84 -1.40 4.96
C LEU A 29 -2.76 -1.32 6.50
N GLY A 30 -1.65 -1.81 7.06
CA GLY A 30 -1.34 -1.77 8.49
C GLY A 30 -0.69 -0.46 8.93
N GLU A 31 -0.52 -0.27 10.24
CA GLU A 31 -0.04 0.99 10.87
C GLU A 31 1.25 1.51 10.25
N LYS A 32 2.26 0.65 10.08
CA LYS A 32 3.55 1.04 9.49
C LYS A 32 3.45 1.47 8.02
N ALA A 33 2.57 0.84 7.24
CA ALA A 33 2.30 1.26 5.86
C ALA A 33 1.53 2.59 5.85
N VAL A 34 0.61 2.79 6.79
CA VAL A 34 -0.12 4.06 6.96
C VAL A 34 0.83 5.21 7.30
N GLU A 35 1.80 4.99 8.19
CA GLU A 35 2.80 5.99 8.54
C GLU A 35 3.68 6.37 7.34
N LEU A 36 4.21 5.38 6.63
CA LEU A 36 5.10 5.60 5.48
C LEU A 36 4.38 6.17 4.26
N ALA A 37 3.12 5.82 4.05
CA ALA A 37 2.30 6.30 2.95
C ALA A 37 1.34 7.43 3.35
N ALA A 38 1.47 8.03 4.54
CA ALA A 38 0.50 8.98 5.11
C ALA A 38 0.13 10.11 4.14
N VAL A 39 1.14 10.70 3.48
CA VAL A 39 0.95 11.77 2.49
C VAL A 39 0.14 11.29 1.28
N HIS A 40 0.43 10.08 0.78
CA HIS A 40 -0.29 9.50 -0.36
C HIS A 40 -1.71 9.09 0.01
N ILE A 41 -1.91 8.53 1.21
CA ILE A 41 -3.22 8.18 1.75
C ILE A 41 -4.08 9.43 1.89
N GLN A 42 -3.55 10.49 2.50
CA GLN A 42 -4.27 11.75 2.65
C GLN A 42 -4.60 12.36 1.28
N LYS A 43 -3.64 12.38 0.35
CA LYS A 43 -3.85 12.91 -1.00
C LYS A 43 -4.93 12.15 -1.76
N LEU A 44 -4.89 10.81 -1.73
CA LEU A 44 -5.88 9.97 -2.37
C LEU A 44 -7.27 10.16 -1.75
N GLY A 45 -7.34 10.13 -0.41
CA GLY A 45 -8.58 10.39 0.32
C GLY A 45 -9.17 11.76 -0.02
N GLN A 46 -8.35 12.80 -0.13
CA GLN A 46 -8.80 14.14 -0.49
C GLN A 46 -9.34 14.23 -1.93
N ILE A 47 -8.65 13.60 -2.89
CA ILE A 47 -9.10 13.57 -4.29
C ILE A 47 -10.48 12.91 -4.38
N VAL A 48 -10.62 11.75 -3.74
CA VAL A 48 -11.85 10.98 -3.74
C VAL A 48 -12.95 11.72 -3.00
N TRP A 49 -12.64 12.31 -1.85
CA TRP A 49 -13.59 13.15 -1.10
C TRP A 49 -14.14 14.29 -1.96
N ASN A 50 -13.25 15.07 -2.57
CA ASN A 50 -13.63 16.19 -3.41
C ASN A 50 -14.47 15.77 -4.62
N ARG A 51 -14.22 14.58 -5.17
CA ARG A 51 -14.92 14.07 -6.36
C ARG A 51 -16.25 13.40 -6.04
N CYS A 52 -16.29 12.57 -5.01
CA CYS A 52 -17.37 11.62 -4.76
C CYS A 52 -18.34 12.09 -3.67
N PHE A 53 -17.88 12.92 -2.72
CA PHE A 53 -18.59 13.15 -1.46
C PHE A 53 -18.78 14.63 -1.11
N LYS A 54 -17.84 15.50 -1.48
CA LYS A 54 -17.90 16.93 -1.15
C LYS A 54 -19.16 17.59 -1.73
N GLY A 55 -19.91 18.27 -0.87
CA GLY A 55 -21.14 18.97 -1.24
C GLY A 55 -22.40 18.08 -1.30
N ARG A 56 -22.28 16.77 -1.03
CA ARG A 56 -23.44 15.89 -0.88
C ARG A 56 -23.96 15.94 0.57
N PRO A 57 -25.28 16.03 0.78
CA PRO A 57 -25.86 16.06 2.12
C PRO A 57 -25.53 14.75 2.87
N GLY A 58 -25.11 14.89 4.12
CA GLY A 58 -24.78 13.77 5.02
C GLY A 58 -23.48 13.03 4.72
N SER A 59 -22.69 13.46 3.74
CA SER A 59 -21.44 12.77 3.40
C SER A 59 -20.35 12.93 4.46
N ASP A 60 -20.35 14.03 5.21
CA ASP A 60 -19.45 14.23 6.35
C ASP A 60 -19.73 13.16 7.44
N GLU A 61 -21.00 12.94 7.77
CA GLU A 61 -21.43 11.95 8.77
C GLU A 61 -21.14 10.52 8.33
N VAL A 62 -21.39 10.20 7.06
CA VAL A 62 -21.07 8.88 6.49
C VAL A 62 -19.58 8.60 6.55
N LEU A 63 -18.73 9.59 6.25
CA LEU A 63 -17.28 9.41 6.29
C LEU A 63 -16.76 9.21 7.72
N VAL A 64 -17.27 9.99 8.68
CA VAL A 64 -16.91 9.84 10.10
C VAL A 64 -17.35 8.48 10.61
N ALA A 65 -18.60 8.09 10.37
CA ALA A 65 -19.14 6.80 10.78
C ALA A 65 -18.39 5.62 10.11
N ALA A 66 -18.00 5.77 8.83
CA ALA A 66 -17.19 4.77 8.14
C ALA A 66 -15.79 4.63 8.74
N ALA A 67 -15.16 5.75 9.15
CA ALA A 67 -13.87 5.72 9.84
C ALA A 67 -13.96 5.11 11.25
N GLU A 68 -15.12 5.22 11.91
CA GLU A 68 -15.42 4.54 13.17
C GLU A 68 -15.78 3.05 13.00
N GLY A 69 -15.87 2.55 11.76
CA GLY A 69 -16.17 1.15 11.47
C GLY A 69 -17.66 0.81 11.48
N VAL A 70 -18.55 1.80 11.34
CA VAL A 70 -20.00 1.57 11.26
C VAL A 70 -20.35 0.90 9.92
N GLU A 71 -20.70 -0.39 9.95
CA GLU A 71 -20.95 -1.22 8.76
C GLU A 71 -21.91 -0.59 7.72
N PRO A 72 -23.09 -0.04 8.09
CA PRO A 72 -23.95 0.64 7.12
C PRO A 72 -23.29 1.82 6.41
N ALA A 73 -22.48 2.60 7.14
CA ALA A 73 -21.78 3.75 6.59
C ALA A 73 -20.60 3.34 5.69
N LEU A 74 -19.87 2.29 6.08
CA LEU A 74 -18.84 1.67 5.26
C LEU A 74 -19.41 1.18 3.93
N GLN A 75 -20.56 0.51 3.97
CA GLN A 75 -21.21 -0.01 2.76
C GLN A 75 -21.71 1.12 1.86
N GLN A 76 -22.37 2.14 2.42
CA GLN A 76 -22.82 3.32 1.66
C GLN A 76 -21.66 4.07 1.00
N MET A 77 -20.55 4.26 1.73
CA MET A 77 -19.33 4.87 1.20
C MET A 77 -18.72 4.02 0.09
N ARG A 78 -18.63 2.69 0.31
CA ARG A 78 -18.08 1.74 -0.66
C ARG A 78 -18.88 1.74 -1.96
N ASP A 79 -20.20 1.64 -1.90
CA ASP A 79 -21.05 1.58 -3.10
C ASP A 79 -20.94 2.87 -3.91
N SER A 80 -20.94 4.03 -3.24
CA SER A 80 -20.73 5.33 -3.87
C SER A 80 -19.36 5.44 -4.54
N LEU A 81 -18.32 4.88 -3.91
CA LEU A 81 -16.97 4.91 -4.42
C LEU A 81 -16.76 3.96 -5.60
N LEU A 82 -17.28 2.74 -5.50
CA LEU A 82 -17.17 1.74 -6.56
C LEU A 82 -17.85 2.20 -7.84
N PHE A 83 -19.01 2.86 -7.74
CA PHE A 83 -19.69 3.45 -8.89
C PHE A 83 -18.83 4.51 -9.60
N GLU A 84 -18.12 5.35 -8.86
CA GLU A 84 -17.22 6.34 -9.45
C GLU A 84 -15.95 5.70 -10.03
N LEU A 85 -15.45 4.63 -9.42
CA LEU A 85 -14.32 3.83 -9.89
C LEU A 85 -14.64 2.96 -11.12
N GLU A 86 -15.86 2.98 -11.66
CA GLU A 86 -16.16 2.42 -12.99
C GLU A 86 -15.78 3.39 -14.12
N LYS A 87 -15.57 4.66 -13.79
CA LYS A 87 -15.26 5.71 -14.78
C LYS A 87 -13.76 5.72 -15.08
N PRO A 88 -13.33 5.54 -16.33
CA PRO A 88 -11.92 5.42 -16.69
C PRO A 88 -11.11 6.67 -16.31
N ASP A 89 -11.68 7.87 -16.47
CA ASP A 89 -11.02 9.12 -16.08
C ASP A 89 -10.69 9.17 -14.58
N PHE A 90 -11.57 8.61 -13.75
CA PHE A 90 -11.37 8.59 -12.31
C PHE A 90 -10.34 7.54 -11.91
N ILE A 91 -10.39 6.34 -12.51
CA ILE A 91 -9.37 5.31 -12.32
C ILE A 91 -7.98 5.86 -12.66
N ASN A 92 -7.81 6.47 -13.85
CA ASN A 92 -6.53 7.02 -14.30
C ASN A 92 -5.99 8.10 -13.35
N MET A 93 -6.87 8.81 -12.63
CA MET A 93 -6.48 9.82 -11.65
C MET A 93 -5.99 9.21 -10.34
N VAL A 94 -6.65 8.14 -9.85
CA VAL A 94 -6.33 7.54 -8.55
C VAL A 94 -5.24 6.47 -8.64
N GLU A 95 -5.17 5.75 -9.75
CA GLU A 95 -4.25 4.62 -9.98
C GLU A 95 -2.78 4.93 -9.64
N PRO A 96 -2.15 6.02 -10.12
CA PRO A 96 -0.74 6.28 -9.82
C PRO A 96 -0.50 6.48 -8.32
N ILE A 97 -1.47 7.03 -7.59
CA ILE A 97 -1.34 7.24 -6.14
C ILE A 97 -1.54 5.91 -5.40
N VAL A 98 -2.50 5.10 -5.84
CA VAL A 98 -2.76 3.76 -5.29
C VAL A 98 -1.57 2.84 -5.50
N GLN A 99 -0.89 2.94 -6.65
CA GLN A 99 0.34 2.20 -6.95
C GLN A 99 1.46 2.51 -5.96
N GLU A 100 1.67 3.77 -5.59
CA GLU A 100 2.67 4.17 -4.60
C GLU A 100 2.33 3.65 -3.18
N ILE A 101 1.04 3.68 -2.82
CA ILE A 101 0.58 3.11 -1.53
C ILE A 101 0.79 1.59 -1.54
N HIS A 102 0.40 0.90 -2.61
CA HIS A 102 0.58 -0.54 -2.75
C HIS A 102 2.06 -0.94 -2.70
N ARG A 103 2.95 -0.19 -3.36
CA ARG A 103 4.40 -0.40 -3.26
C ARG A 103 4.89 -0.30 -1.82
N THR A 104 4.39 0.68 -1.08
CA THR A 104 4.72 0.86 0.35
C THR A 104 4.26 -0.33 1.18
N ILE A 105 3.04 -0.83 0.96
CA ILE A 105 2.51 -2.03 1.62
C ILE A 105 3.43 -3.23 1.33
N VAL A 106 3.74 -3.48 0.06
CA VAL A 106 4.61 -4.60 -0.36
C VAL A 106 6.01 -4.47 0.24
N GLN A 107 6.58 -3.26 0.31
CA GLN A 107 7.86 -3.02 0.96
C GLN A 107 7.82 -3.34 2.46
N VAL A 108 6.77 -2.93 3.17
CA VAL A 108 6.60 -3.23 4.60
C VAL A 108 6.42 -4.72 4.84
N ASP A 109 5.60 -5.40 4.04
CA ASP A 109 5.39 -6.85 4.08
C ASP A 109 6.71 -7.60 3.82
N ASN A 110 7.45 -7.22 2.78
CA ASN A 110 8.71 -7.86 2.41
C ASN A 110 9.84 -7.59 3.42
N THR A 111 9.91 -6.40 4.00
CA THR A 111 10.89 -6.06 5.05
C THR A 111 10.63 -6.87 6.33
N SER A 112 9.38 -7.25 6.57
CA SER A 112 9.01 -8.14 7.69
C SER A 112 9.29 -9.62 7.39
N ALA A 113 9.48 -9.98 6.11
CA ALA A 113 9.55 -11.37 5.66
C ALA A 113 10.96 -11.94 5.43
N ARG A 114 11.98 -11.17 4.99
CA ARG A 114 13.39 -11.62 4.85
C ARG A 114 14.27 -10.54 4.19
N ASN A 115 15.51 -10.40 4.68
CA ASN A 115 16.71 -9.83 4.03
C ASN A 115 16.48 -9.03 2.74
N LEU A 116 16.59 -7.70 2.84
CA LEU A 116 16.61 -6.81 1.67
C LEU A 116 17.90 -7.04 0.86
N GLN A 117 17.80 -7.75 -0.27
CA GLN A 117 18.71 -7.58 -1.40
C GLN A 117 18.21 -6.38 -2.20
N GLN A 118 18.86 -5.22 -2.03
CA GLN A 118 18.64 -4.10 -2.93
C GLN A 118 19.51 -4.31 -4.19
N ASN A 119 18.87 -4.70 -5.30
CA ASN A 119 19.49 -4.67 -6.62
C ASN A 119 19.12 -3.36 -7.32
N PHE A 120 20.01 -2.37 -7.27
CA PHE A 120 19.99 -1.23 -8.19
C PHE A 120 21.22 -1.35 -9.10
N GLY A 121 21.00 -1.44 -10.42
CA GLY A 121 22.05 -1.25 -11.42
C GLY A 121 23.07 -2.38 -11.62
N GLY A 122 22.80 -3.62 -11.17
CA GLY A 122 23.66 -4.78 -11.46
C GLY A 122 24.68 -5.14 -10.39
N GLN A 123 24.74 -4.41 -9.27
CA GLN A 123 25.54 -4.80 -8.10
C GLN A 123 24.63 -5.12 -6.91
N GLY A 124 24.51 -6.42 -6.61
CA GLY A 124 23.75 -6.93 -5.48
C GLY A 124 24.51 -6.74 -4.18
N LEU A 125 24.25 -5.63 -3.48
CA LEU A 125 24.73 -5.46 -2.10
C LEU A 125 23.74 -6.09 -1.12
N GLN A 126 24.26 -7.03 -0.33
CA GLN A 126 23.60 -7.55 0.87
C GLN A 126 24.32 -7.00 2.08
N VAL A 127 23.68 -6.11 2.83
CA VAL A 127 24.24 -5.58 4.07
C VAL A 127 23.39 -6.10 5.23
N ASN A 128 23.94 -7.06 5.98
CA ASN A 128 23.21 -7.81 7.02
C ASN A 128 23.44 -7.25 8.45
N ASN A 129 24.32 -6.25 8.63
CA ASN A 129 24.57 -5.57 9.91
C ASN A 129 25.50 -4.37 9.63
N PRO A 130 25.35 -3.20 10.27
CA PRO A 130 26.35 -2.12 10.17
C PRO A 130 27.77 -2.52 10.61
N ASN A 131 27.92 -3.63 11.36
CA ASN A 131 29.21 -4.20 11.76
C ASN A 131 29.62 -5.46 10.97
N SER A 132 28.85 -5.89 9.97
CA SER A 132 29.15 -7.11 9.21
C SER A 132 30.08 -6.83 8.04
N GLN A 133 30.96 -7.79 7.74
CA GLN A 133 31.83 -7.74 6.57
C GLN A 133 30.99 -7.64 5.30
N VAL A 134 31.31 -6.64 4.47
CA VAL A 134 30.66 -6.40 3.18
C VAL A 134 31.28 -7.34 2.15
N VAL A 135 30.48 -8.25 1.60
CA VAL A 135 30.89 -9.04 0.42
C VAL A 135 30.50 -8.26 -0.81
N GLN A 136 31.47 -7.61 -1.45
CA GLN A 136 31.28 -6.84 -2.67
C GLN A 136 31.70 -7.69 -3.86
N ALA A 137 30.72 -8.10 -4.67
CA ALA A 137 30.97 -8.80 -5.91
C ALA A 137 31.26 -7.75 -7.00
N GLY A 138 32.47 -7.77 -7.58
CA GLY A 138 32.76 -7.01 -8.81
C GLY A 138 31.97 -7.56 -10.01
N ASP A 139 31.88 -6.75 -11.07
CA ASP A 139 31.18 -7.12 -12.30
C ASP A 139 31.76 -8.43 -12.86
N ASN A 140 30.88 -9.37 -13.23
CA ASN A 140 31.16 -10.71 -13.79
C ASN A 140 31.36 -11.89 -12.80
N ASN A 141 30.92 -11.76 -11.54
CA ASN A 141 30.90 -12.88 -10.60
C ASN A 141 29.68 -13.80 -10.76
N THR A 142 29.91 -15.09 -10.97
CA THR A 142 28.87 -16.14 -10.92
C THR A 142 28.79 -16.71 -9.52
N PHE A 143 27.66 -16.54 -8.84
CA PHE A 143 27.41 -17.16 -7.55
C PHE A 143 26.77 -18.53 -7.74
N THR A 144 27.53 -19.59 -7.51
CA THR A 144 27.01 -20.96 -7.52
C THR A 144 26.65 -21.37 -6.10
N PHE A 145 25.35 -21.57 -5.84
CA PHE A 145 24.87 -22.14 -4.59
C PHE A 145 24.73 -23.65 -4.76
N ASN A 146 25.68 -24.42 -4.24
CA ASN A 146 25.52 -25.87 -4.14
C ASN A 146 24.67 -26.21 -2.92
N THR A 147 23.48 -26.77 -3.16
CA THR A 147 22.76 -27.50 -2.11
C THR A 147 23.46 -28.85 -1.92
N TYR A 148 24.09 -29.05 -0.77
CA TYR A 148 24.49 -30.39 -0.35
C TYR A 148 23.21 -31.18 -0.09
N ASN A 149 22.86 -32.09 -0.99
CA ASN A 149 21.87 -33.11 -0.71
C ASN A 149 22.50 -33.99 0.37
N THR A 150 22.06 -33.89 1.62
CA THR A 150 22.42 -34.85 2.66
C THR A 150 21.87 -36.20 2.23
N GLN A 151 22.74 -37.00 1.62
CA GLN A 151 22.49 -38.41 1.41
C GLN A 151 22.54 -39.05 2.80
N SER A 152 21.38 -39.43 3.32
CA SER A 152 21.31 -40.31 4.49
C SER A 152 21.72 -41.70 4.02
N ASP A 153 22.91 -42.15 4.40
CA ASP A 153 23.30 -43.56 4.35
C ASP A 153 22.59 -44.29 5.51
N ASP A 154 21.84 -45.34 5.16
CA ASP A 154 21.42 -46.45 6.02
C ASP A 154 21.90 -47.75 5.34
#